data_AF-A0A1G9JNC2-F1
#
_entry.id   AF-A0A1G9JNC2-F1
#
_cell.length_a   1.000
_cell.length_b   1.000
_cell.length_c   1.000
_cell.angle_alpha   90.00
_cell.angle_beta   90.00
_cell.angle_gamma   90.00
#
_symmetry.space_group_name_H-M   'P 1'
#
loop_
_entity.id
_entity.type
_entity.pdbx_description
1 polymer ?
#
loop_
_entity_poly.entity_id
_entity_poly.type
_entity_poly.pdbx_seq_one_letter_code
_entity_poly.pdbx_strand_id
1 'polypeptide(L)' 'MNDNKHDEPYFMEDGTLVIPFSCPDHSYKYWKKEGKQLSEILAEMNVDKETWKKFTTDTHPDDAVKKADSDENKD' A
#
# COMPACT_ATOMS: atom_id res chain seq x y z
N MET A 1 4.40 7.44 28.36
CA MET A 1 4.67 7.66 26.92
C MET A 1 4.23 6.38 26.22
N ASN A 2 3.42 6.45 25.17
CA ASN A 2 2.94 5.23 24.52
C ASN A 2 4.05 4.74 23.56
N ASP A 3 4.81 3.75 24.01
CA ASP A 3 5.80 3.00 23.22
C ASP A 3 5.10 2.18 22.14
N ASN A 4 4.51 2.86 21.15
CA ASN A 4 4.05 2.21 19.94
C ASN A 4 5.27 1.95 19.05
N LYS A 5 6.04 0.91 19.41
CA LYS A 5 7.01 0.27 18.53
C LYS A 5 6.23 -0.41 17.42
N HIS A 6 5.84 0.38 16.42
CA HIS A 6 5.37 -0.18 15.18
C HIS A 6 6.60 -0.69 14.43
N ASP A 7 6.73 -2.00 14.34
CA ASP A 7 7.73 -2.66 13.49
C ASP A 7 7.18 -2.89 12.07
N GLU A 8 5.98 -2.40 11.77
CA GLU A 8 5.29 -2.50 10.49
C GLU A 8 4.74 -1.13 10.03
N PRO A 9 4.45 -0.94 8.73
CA PRO A 9 3.79 0.27 8.23
C PRO A 9 2.42 0.49 8.86
N TYR A 10 2.10 1.74 9.16
CA TYR A 10 0.81 2.12 9.74
C TYR A 10 0.37 3.50 9.28
N PHE A 11 -0.92 3.79 9.42
CA PHE A 11 -1.47 5.12 9.17
C PHE A 11 -1.65 5.89 10.47
N MET A 12 -1.30 7.17 10.44
CA MET A 12 -1.70 8.12 11.49
C MET A 12 -3.16 8.54 11.31
N GLU A 13 -3.77 9.12 12.34
CA GLU A 13 -5.16 9.60 12.32
C GLU A 13 -5.45 10.61 11.20
N ASP A 14 -4.44 11.37 10.76
CA ASP A 14 -4.52 12.31 9.64
C ASP A 14 -4.47 11.62 8.25
N GLY A 15 -4.29 10.30 8.21
CA GLY A 15 -4.16 9.52 6.98
C GLY A 15 -2.74 9.52 6.38
N THR A 16 -1.74 9.96 7.13
CA THR A 16 -0.33 9.87 6.74
C THR A 16 0.18 8.43 6.91
N LEU A 17 0.73 7.84 5.84
CA LEU A 17 1.43 6.56 5.89
C LEU A 17 2.80 6.75 6.55
N VAL A 18 3.05 6.01 7.63
CA VAL A 18 4.34 5.97 8.33
C VAL A 18 4.95 4.59 8.14
N ILE A 19 6.16 4.58 7.59
CA ILE A 19 6.98 3.38 7.45
C ILE A 19 8.19 3.53 8.38
N PRO A 20 8.20 2.88 9.55
CA PRO A 20 9.24 3.08 10.55
C PRO A 20 10.59 2.56 10.06
N PHE A 21 11.67 3.30 10.36
CA PHE A 21 13.02 2.88 9.99
C PHE A 21 13.45 1.56 10.63
N SER A 22 12.93 1.29 11.83
CA SER A 22 13.13 0.05 12.59
C SER A 22 12.40 -1.14 12.00
N CYS A 23 11.52 -0.94 11.00
CA CYS A 23 10.83 -2.03 10.33
C CYS A 23 11.88 -3.06 9.84
N PRO A 24 11.86 -4.29 10.40
CA PRO A 24 12.83 -5.34 10.06
C PRO A 24 12.61 -5.85 8.64
N ASP A 25 11.37 -5.75 8.15
CA ASP A 25 11.03 -6.07 6.77
C ASP A 25 11.39 -4.89 5.86
N HIS A 26 12.48 -5.04 5.13
CA HIS A 26 12.97 -4.00 4.22
C HIS A 26 12.10 -3.86 2.97
N SER A 27 11.22 -4.81 2.69
CA SER A 27 10.33 -4.78 1.53
C SER A 27 9.33 -3.63 1.64
N TYR A 28 8.98 -3.19 2.85
CA TYR A 28 8.13 -2.02 3.03
C TYR A 28 8.84 -0.68 2.75
N LYS A 29 10.16 -0.67 2.68
CA LYS A 29 10.93 0.55 2.38
C LYS A 29 10.90 0.79 0.86
N TYR A 30 9.77 1.23 0.31
CA TYR A 30 9.56 1.40 -1.14
C TYR A 30 10.60 2.29 -1.85
N TRP A 31 11.30 3.13 -1.09
CA TRP A 31 12.41 3.96 -1.58
C TRP A 31 13.75 3.21 -1.67
N LYS A 32 13.80 1.93 -1.30
CA LYS A 32 14.96 1.04 -1.45
C LYS A 32 14.80 0.17 -2.70
N LYS A 33 15.93 -0.29 -3.24
CA LYS A 33 15.96 -1.15 -4.42
C LYS A 33 15.31 -2.53 -4.20
N GLU A 34 15.33 -3.00 -2.95
CA GLU A 34 14.71 -4.26 -2.51
C GLU A 34 13.30 -4.04 -1.94
N GLY A 35 12.81 -2.80 -1.97
CA GLY A 35 11.46 -2.45 -1.54
C GLY A 35 10.43 -2.85 -2.58
N LYS A 36 9.26 -3.30 -2.11
CA LYS A 36 8.03 -3.42 -2.89
C LYS A 36 7.60 -2.04 -3.37
N GLN A 37 6.77 -2.02 -4.41
CA GLN A 37 6.17 -0.77 -4.85
C GLN A 37 5.20 -0.23 -3.80
N LEU A 38 5.07 1.09 -3.72
CA LEU A 38 4.15 1.74 -2.78
C LEU A 38 2.70 1.26 -2.99
N SER A 39 2.29 1.05 -4.24
CA SER A 39 0.99 0.45 -4.59
C SER A 39 0.78 -0.93 -3.98
N GLU A 40 1.78 -1.81 -4.01
CA GLU A 40 1.69 -3.14 -3.40
C GLU A 40 1.49 -3.05 -1.88
N ILE A 41 2.25 -2.16 -1.23
CA ILE A 41 2.15 -1.94 0.22
C ILE A 41 0.76 -1.42 0.59
N LEU A 42 0.26 -0.44 -0.15
CA LEU A 42 -1.09 0.10 0.02
C LEU A 42 -2.17 -0.98 -0.21
N ALA A 43 -1.94 -1.90 -1.16
CA ALA A 43 -2.86 -2.98 -1.48
C ALA A 43 -2.92 -4.01 -0.35
N GLU A 44 -1.76 -4.40 0.18
CA GLU A 44 -1.65 -5.29 1.34
C GLU A 44 -2.33 -4.69 2.57
N MET A 45 -2.16 -3.38 2.80
CA MET A 45 -2.83 -2.65 3.88
C MET A 45 -4.33 -2.43 3.67
N ASN A 46 -4.91 -2.86 2.54
CA ASN A 46 -6.32 -2.71 2.21
C ASN A 46 -6.83 -1.27 2.39
N VAL A 47 -6.05 -0.30 1.94
CA VAL A 47 -6.39 1.12 2.11
C VAL A 47 -7.59 1.50 1.24
N ASP A 48 -8.37 2.49 1.68
CA ASP A 48 -9.46 3.03 0.86
C ASP A 48 -8.95 3.75 -0.40
N LYS A 49 -9.81 3.82 -1.43
CA LYS A 49 -9.53 4.50 -2.70
C LYS A 49 -9.12 5.97 -2.52
N GLU A 50 -9.64 6.65 -1.49
CA GLU A 50 -9.28 8.03 -1.20
C GLU A 50 -7.82 8.14 -0.75
N THR A 51 -7.42 7.31 0.21
CA THR A 51 -6.04 7.22 0.71
C THR A 51 -5.10 6.81 -0.41
N TRP A 52 -5.46 5.78 -1.17
CA TRP A 52 -4.69 5.32 -2.32
C TRP A 52 -4.32 6.46 -3.28
N LYS A 53 -5.31 7.27 -3.68
CA LYS A 53 -5.11 8.40 -4.61
C LYS A 53 -4.22 9.52 -4.05
N LYS A 54 -4.06 9.60 -2.72
CA LYS A 54 -3.13 10.56 -2.08
C LYS A 54 -1.67 10.12 -2.21
N PHE A 55 -1.42 8.81 -2.21
CA PHE A 55 -0.06 8.25 -2.23
C PHE A 55 0.39 7.81 -3.61
N THR A 56 -0.52 7.43 -4.49
CA THR A 56 -0.20 6.98 -5.84
C THR A 56 -1.27 7.41 -6.84
N THR A 57 -0.86 7.62 -8.09
CA THR A 57 -1.77 7.85 -9.22
C THR A 57 -2.22 6.55 -9.88
N ASP A 58 -1.78 5.40 -9.35
CA ASP A 58 -2.06 4.08 -9.89
C ASP A 58 -3.52 3.65 -9.67
N THR A 59 -3.97 2.62 -10.38
CA THR A 59 -5.34 2.12 -10.27
C THR A 59 -5.46 1.25 -9.02
N HIS A 60 -6.42 1.57 -8.15
CA HIS A 60 -6.66 0.79 -6.94
C HIS A 60 -6.94 -0.68 -7.29
N PRO A 61 -6.40 -1.68 -6.56
CA PRO A 61 -6.54 -3.10 -6.87
C PRO A 61 -8.01 -3.55 -6.97
N ASP A 62 -8.89 -3.07 -6.09
CA ASP A 62 -10.36 -3.30 -6.19
C ASP A 62 -10.96 -2.87 -7.55
N ASP A 63 -10.39 -1.84 -8.19
CA ASP A 63 -10.83 -1.35 -9.50
C ASP A 63 -10.17 -2.13 -10.64
N ALA A 64 -8.90 -2.54 -10.46
CA ALA A 64 -8.16 -3.38 -11.40
C ALA A 64 -8.76 -4.79 -11.51
N VAL A 65 -9.15 -5.40 -10.39
CA VAL A 65 -9.81 -6.72 -10.37
C VAL A 65 -11.14 -6.68 -11.11
N LYS A 66 -11.88 -5.56 -11.03
CA LYS A 66 -13.15 -5.38 -11.78
C LYS A 66 -12.96 -5.25 -13.29
N LYS A 67 -11.75 -4.93 -13.76
CA LYS A 67 -11.43 -4.92 -15.20
C LYS A 67 -10.89 -6.25 -15.71
N ALA A 68 -10.31 -7.08 -14.85
CA ALA A 68 -9.80 -8.40 -15.26
C ALA A 68 -10.92 -9.41 -15.55
N ASP A 69 -12.08 -9.28 -14.90
CA ASP A 69 -13.25 -10.15 -15.12
C ASP A 69 -14.07 -9.80 -16.39
N SER A 70 -13.63 -8.86 -17.22
CA SER A 70 -14.35 -8.46 -18.44
C SER A 70 -13.56 -8.67 -19.75
N ASP A 71 -12.38 -9.28 -19.72
CA ASP A 71 -11.57 -9.56 -20.92
C ASP A 71 -11.27 -11.06 -21.11
N GLU A 72 -12.15 -11.95 -20.66
CA GLU A 72 -12.06 -13.38 -20.97
C GLU A 72 -13.42 -13.93 -21.44
N ASN A 73 -13.91 -13.45 -22.58
CA ASN A 73 -14.75 -14.27 -23.45
C ASN A 73 -14.60 -13.84 -24.91
N LYS A 74 -13.56 -14.37 -25.56
CA LYS A 74 -13.46 -14.37 -27.01
C LYS A 74 -12.70 -15.60 -27.48
N ASP A 75 -13.39 -16.75 -27.49
CA ASP A 75 -13.57 -17.61 -28.68
C ASP A 75 -14.60 -18.71 -28.38
#